data_AF-A0A0T6B9L3-F1
#
_entry.id   AF-A0A0T6B9L3-F1
#
_cell.length_a   1.000
_cell.length_b   1.000
_cell.length_c   1.000
_cell.angle_alpha   90.00
_cell.angle_beta   90.00
_cell.angle_gamma   90.00
#
_symmetry.space_group_name_H-M   'P 1'
#
loop_
_entity.id
_entity.type
_entity.pdbx_description
1 polymer ?
#
loop_
_entity_poly.entity_id
_entity_poly.type
_entity_poly.pdbx_seq_one_letter_code
_entity_poly.pdbx_strand_id
1 'polypeptide(L)'
;MDPWNNSKSIDEACPNEFEDNFVPEITKLPDSEKYLAILEEKLTKIKSNPNVMEQLAKKREECLNQLLSEPEYDCSRDLSLDEPIESTTIMRTIMPQKQALTQGEIVELLKYDRLENPETDSPEEKKNGT
;
A
#
# COMPACT_ATOMS: atom_id res chain seq x y z
N MET A 1 0.69 -10.59 -44.89
CA MET A 1 2.15 -10.73 -44.67
C MET A 1 2.34 -10.82 -43.17
N ASP A 2 2.98 -11.90 -42.71
CA ASP A 2 3.15 -12.19 -41.28
C ASP A 2 4.56 -11.77 -40.84
N PRO A 3 4.73 -10.82 -39.91
CA PRO A 3 6.03 -10.21 -39.60
C PRO A 3 6.96 -11.12 -38.79
N TRP A 4 6.54 -12.36 -38.48
CA TRP A 4 7.27 -13.27 -37.58
C TRP A 4 8.01 -14.40 -38.29
N ASN A 5 7.88 -14.54 -39.61
CA ASN A 5 8.60 -15.56 -40.35
C ASN A 5 9.94 -15.04 -40.86
N ASN A 6 10.90 -14.89 -39.95
CA ASN A 6 12.30 -14.62 -40.30
C ASN A 6 13.17 -15.79 -39.84
N SER A 7 13.14 -16.88 -40.59
CA SER A 7 14.12 -17.96 -40.51
C SER A 7 15.46 -17.46 -41.09
N LYS A 8 16.16 -16.60 -40.36
CA LYS A 8 17.60 -16.45 -40.51
C LYS A 8 18.26 -17.31 -39.45
N SER A 9 18.94 -18.36 -39.90
CA SER A 9 19.88 -19.13 -39.10
C SER A 9 20.96 -18.18 -38.63
N ILE A 10 20.77 -17.58 -37.46
CA ILE A 10 21.80 -16.84 -36.76
C ILE A 10 22.66 -17.91 -36.09
N ASP A 11 23.65 -18.41 -36.82
CA ASP A 11 24.81 -19.09 -36.24
C ASP A 11 25.70 -18.04 -35.55
N GLU A 12 25.16 -17.35 -34.56
CA GLU A 12 25.97 -16.67 -33.56
C GLU A 12 26.15 -17.66 -32.43
N ALA A 13 27.40 -18.07 -32.22
CA ALA A 13 27.80 -18.84 -31.07
C ALA A 13 27.45 -18.05 -29.80
N CYS A 14 26.22 -18.21 -29.32
CA CYS A 14 25.89 -17.89 -27.94
C CYS A 14 26.77 -18.80 -27.09
N PRO A 15 27.69 -18.27 -26.27
CA PRO A 15 28.26 -19.10 -25.23
C PRO A 15 27.08 -19.59 -24.38
N ASN A 16 26.90 -20.91 -24.31
CA ASN A 16 25.93 -21.58 -23.44
C ASN A 16 26.37 -21.48 -21.97
N GLU A 17 26.72 -20.27 -21.54
CA GLU A 17 27.15 -19.98 -20.19
C GLU A 17 26.12 -19.05 -19.59
N PHE A 18 25.48 -19.54 -18.54
CA PHE A 18 24.60 -18.74 -17.71
C PHE A 18 25.47 -17.72 -16.97
N GLU A 19 25.39 -16.44 -17.36
CA GLU A 19 25.94 -15.36 -16.56
C GLU A 19 25.14 -15.29 -15.25
N ASP A 20 25.68 -15.93 -14.21
CA ASP A 20 25.12 -15.91 -12.86
C ASP A 20 25.30 -14.51 -12.24
N ASN A 21 24.47 -13.57 -12.71
CA ASN A 21 24.34 -12.22 -12.18
C ASN A 21 23.55 -12.18 -10.86
N PHE A 22 23.24 -13.34 -10.26
CA PHE A 22 22.53 -13.44 -8.98
C PHE A 22 23.47 -13.37 -7.78
N VAL A 23 24.79 -13.34 -8.01
CA VAL A 23 25.80 -13.00 -7.01
C VAL A 23 26.38 -11.62 -7.37
N PRO A 24 25.63 -10.52 -7.14
CA PRO A 24 26.23 -9.20 -7.24
C PRO A 24 27.43 -9.16 -6.28
N GLU A 25 28.56 -8.61 -6.72
CA GLU A 25 29.63 -8.25 -5.78
C GLU A 25 29.00 -7.33 -4.73
N ILE A 26 28.76 -7.87 -3.53
CA ILE A 26 28.04 -7.17 -2.46
C ILE A 26 28.94 -6.05 -1.95
N THR A 27 28.96 -4.96 -2.70
CA THR A 27 29.59 -3.73 -2.28
C THR A 27 28.67 -3.10 -1.26
N LYS A 28 29.17 -3.04 -0.02
CA LYS A 28 28.48 -2.42 1.09
C LYS A 28 28.03 -1.02 0.68
N LEU A 29 26.74 -0.73 0.81
CA LEU A 29 26.18 0.58 0.44
C LEU A 29 26.99 1.70 1.11
N PRO A 30 27.28 2.80 0.41
CA PRO A 30 28.18 3.85 0.88
C PRO A 30 27.73 4.51 2.19
N ASP A 31 26.44 4.42 2.52
CA ASP A 31 25.83 4.96 3.74
C ASP A 31 25.40 3.88 4.75
N SER A 32 25.64 2.60 4.46
CA SER A 32 25.20 1.49 5.33
C SER A 32 25.71 1.60 6.77
N GLU A 33 26.93 2.09 6.97
CA GLU A 33 27.50 2.29 8.31
C GLU A 33 26.73 3.36 9.09
N LYS A 34 26.39 4.46 8.42
CA LYS A 34 25.59 5.53 9.00
C LYS A 34 24.17 5.03 9.31
N TYR A 35 23.59 4.25 8.40
CA TYR A 35 22.26 3.67 8.58
C TYR A 35 22.23 2.70 9.77
N LEU A 36 23.20 1.80 9.87
CA LEU A 36 23.33 0.86 11.00
C LEU A 36 23.56 1.59 12.33
N ALA A 37 24.40 2.62 12.36
CA ALA A 37 24.61 3.43 13.57
C ALA A 37 23.31 4.07 14.07
N ILE A 38 22.47 4.58 13.17
CA ILE A 38 21.16 5.15 13.52
C ILE A 38 20.23 4.05 14.08
N LEU A 39 20.24 2.86 13.48
CA LEU A 39 19.43 1.74 13.96
C LEU A 39 19.87 1.28 15.35
N GLU A 40 21.16 1.16 15.59
CA GLU A 40 21.72 0.81 16.90
C GLU A 40 21.41 1.87 17.95
N GLU A 41 21.49 3.16 17.61
CA GLU A 41 21.09 4.25 18.49
C GLU A 41 19.60 4.18 18.84
N LYS A 42 18.73 3.92 17.88
CA LYS A 42 17.29 3.73 18.13
C LYS A 42 17.03 2.51 19.00
N LEU A 43 17.72 1.41 18.73
CA LEU A 43 17.59 0.15 19.45
C LEU A 43 18.09 0.28 20.89
N THR A 44 19.20 0.99 21.13
CA THR A 44 19.71 1.25 22.48
C THR A 44 18.74 2.10 23.29
N LYS A 45 18.13 3.14 22.71
CA LYS A 45 17.05 3.93 23.35
C LYS A 45 15.83 3.10 23.74
N ILE A 46 15.48 2.12 22.91
CA ILE A 46 14.38 1.20 23.20
C ILE A 46 14.78 0.24 24.33
N LYS A 47 15.96 -0.36 24.25
CA LYS A 47 16.47 -1.31 25.26
C LYS A 47 16.78 -0.67 26.61
N SER A 48 17.19 0.60 26.63
CA SER A 48 17.52 1.33 27.85
C SER A 48 16.29 1.68 28.68
N ASN A 49 15.09 1.64 28.08
CA ASN A 49 13.84 1.86 28.78
C ASN A 49 13.27 0.49 29.22
N PRO A 50 13.40 0.12 30.51
CA PRO A 50 12.97 -1.20 31.00
C PRO A 50 11.45 -1.40 30.89
N ASN A 51 10.69 -0.31 30.84
CA ASN A 51 9.23 -0.32 30.82
C ASN A 51 8.62 -0.28 29.42
N VAL A 52 9.39 -0.33 28.32
CA VAL A 52 8.82 -0.24 26.96
C VAL A 52 7.82 -1.36 26.71
N MET A 53 8.13 -2.59 27.13
CA MET A 53 7.22 -3.73 26.97
C MET A 53 5.92 -3.53 27.75
N GLU A 54 6.01 -3.01 28.97
CA GLU A 54 4.85 -2.68 29.80
C GLU A 54 4.02 -1.54 29.21
N GLN A 55 4.68 -0.48 28.72
CA GLN A 55 4.03 0.63 28.03
C GLN A 55 3.34 0.18 26.74
N LEU A 56 3.94 -0.74 25.99
CA LEU A 56 3.36 -1.30 24.77
C LEU A 56 2.13 -2.16 25.09
N ALA A 57 2.22 -2.99 26.13
CA ALA A 57 1.11 -3.79 26.61
C ALA A 57 -0.05 -2.92 27.10
N LYS A 58 0.25 -1.88 27.90
CA LYS A 58 -0.72 -0.91 28.38
C LYS A 58 -1.40 -0.15 27.24
N LYS A 59 -0.62 0.34 26.25
CA LYS A 59 -1.18 1.05 25.09
C LYS A 59 -2.08 0.14 24.24
N ARG A 60 -1.71 -1.13 24.09
CA ARG A 60 -2.55 -2.13 23.40
C ARG A 60 -3.87 -2.33 24.14
N GLU A 61 -3.80 -2.51 25.46
CA GLU A 61 -4.99 -2.71 26.30
C GLU A 61 -5.89 -1.47 26.27
N GLU A 62 -5.31 -0.27 26.37
CA GLU A 62 -6.01 1.01 26.28
C GLU A 62 -6.71 1.19 24.93
N CYS A 63 -6.04 0.89 23.83
CA CYS A 63 -6.62 0.93 22.48
C CYS A 63 -7.77 -0.07 22.33
N LEU A 64 -7.60 -1.29 22.84
CA LEU A 64 -8.65 -2.31 22.81
C LEU A 64 -9.84 -1.89 23.67
N ASN A 65 -9.59 -1.35 24.86
CA ASN A 65 -10.64 -0.84 25.73
C ASN A 65 -11.38 0.32 25.08
N GLN A 66 -10.67 1.25 24.42
CA GLN A 66 -11.29 2.34 23.67
C GLN A 66 -12.21 1.80 22.56
N LEU A 67 -11.74 0.82 21.78
CA LEU A 67 -12.54 0.18 20.74
C LEU A 67 -13.77 -0.57 21.27
N LEU A 68 -13.68 -1.15 22.48
CA LEU A 68 -14.80 -1.85 23.11
C LEU A 68 -15.76 -0.92 23.85
N SER A 69 -15.25 0.17 24.44
CA SER A 69 -16.03 1.11 25.25
C SER A 69 -16.75 2.15 24.41
N GLU A 70 -16.22 2.47 23.23
CA GLU A 70 -16.87 3.31 22.23
C GLU A 70 -17.43 2.40 21.13
N PRO A 71 -18.68 1.89 21.25
CA PRO A 71 -19.35 1.19 20.15
C PRO A 71 -19.56 2.10 18.93
N GLU A 72 -19.37 3.40 19.12
CA GLU A 72 -19.32 4.46 18.13
C GLU A 72 -17.89 5.03 18.06
N TYR A 73 -16.85 4.19 17.94
CA TYR A 73 -15.63 4.67 17.28
C TYR A 73 -16.02 4.94 15.83
N ASP A 74 -16.59 6.12 15.64
CA ASP A 74 -17.03 6.58 14.35
C ASP A 74 -15.77 6.85 13.54
N CYS A 75 -15.29 5.82 12.85
CA CYS A 75 -14.18 5.91 11.93
C CYS A 75 -14.46 7.01 10.87
N SER A 76 -15.74 7.35 10.62
CA SER A 76 -16.11 8.47 9.75
C SER A 76 -15.76 9.84 10.33
N ARG A 77 -15.54 9.97 11.64
CA ARG A 77 -15.13 11.20 12.31
C ARG A 77 -13.64 11.48 12.18
N ASP A 78 -12.82 10.44 11.99
CA ASP A 78 -11.36 10.53 11.76
C ASP A 78 -11.01 10.62 10.27
N LEU A 79 -11.86 10.05 9.40
CA LEU A 79 -11.80 10.23 7.95
C LEU A 79 -12.51 11.53 7.55
N SER A 80 -11.77 12.64 7.50
CA SER A 80 -12.30 13.88 6.94
C SER A 80 -12.49 13.74 5.43
N LEU A 81 -13.65 13.21 5.00
CA LEU A 81 -13.93 12.92 3.59
C LEU A 81 -13.89 14.18 2.72
N ASP A 82 -14.19 15.34 3.30
CA ASP A 82 -14.10 16.65 2.64
C ASP A 82 -12.69 17.25 2.65
N GLU A 83 -11.71 16.58 3.28
CA GLU A 83 -10.34 17.06 3.31
C GLU A 83 -9.76 17.12 1.89
N PRO A 84 -9.26 18.30 1.47
CA PRO A 84 -8.71 18.47 0.14
C PRO A 84 -7.40 17.69 -0.02
N ILE A 85 -7.24 17.01 -1.15
CA ILE A 85 -6.03 16.28 -1.48
C ILE A 85 -5.07 17.18 -2.27
N GLU A 86 -3.86 17.32 -1.75
CA GLU A 86 -2.75 17.97 -2.43
C GLU A 86 -2.42 17.26 -3.76
N SER A 87 -2.88 17.84 -4.88
CA SER A 87 -2.60 17.33 -6.22
C SER A 87 -2.27 18.46 -7.19
N THR A 88 -1.17 18.29 -7.92
CA THR A 88 -0.79 19.23 -8.98
C THR A 88 -1.53 18.91 -10.27
N THR A 89 -1.75 19.92 -11.13
CA THR A 89 -2.42 19.73 -12.42
C THR A 89 -1.75 18.67 -13.29
N ILE A 90 -0.41 18.65 -13.31
CA ILE A 90 0.36 17.63 -14.03
C ILE A 90 0.06 16.23 -13.51
N MET A 91 0.00 16.06 -12.18
CA MET A 91 -0.25 14.76 -11.56
C MET A 91 -1.62 14.20 -11.93
N ARG A 92 -2.65 15.07 -12.03
CA ARG A 92 -3.99 14.70 -12.52
C ARG A 92 -4.01 14.31 -14.00
N THR A 93 -3.16 14.92 -14.82
CA THR A 93 -3.06 14.61 -16.26
C THR A 93 -2.38 13.27 -16.52
N ILE A 94 -1.33 12.94 -15.76
CA ILE A 94 -0.52 11.73 -15.99
C ILE A 94 -1.04 10.51 -15.23
N MET A 95 -1.81 10.72 -14.14
CA MET A 95 -2.38 9.65 -13.31
C MET A 95 -3.88 9.92 -13.09
N PRO A 96 -4.75 9.51 -14.04
CA PRO A 96 -6.20 9.69 -13.91
C PRO A 96 -6.79 9.04 -12.66
N GLN A 97 -6.17 7.97 -12.13
CA GLN A 97 -6.53 7.34 -10.86
C GLN A 97 -6.30 8.23 -9.62
N LYS A 98 -5.69 9.41 -9.79
CA LYS A 98 -5.47 10.43 -8.74
C LYS A 98 -6.22 11.73 -9.03
N GLN A 99 -7.34 11.65 -9.75
CA GLN A 99 -8.17 12.82 -10.08
C GLN A 99 -8.99 13.36 -8.91
N ALA A 100 -9.22 12.55 -7.87
CA ALA A 100 -9.97 12.96 -6.70
C ALA A 100 -9.43 14.25 -6.07
N LEU A 101 -10.33 15.19 -5.82
CA LEU A 101 -10.09 16.46 -5.16
C LEU A 101 -10.18 16.33 -3.64
N THR A 102 -10.97 15.36 -3.16
CA THR A 102 -11.16 15.07 -1.73
C THR A 102 -10.94 13.60 -1.41
N GLN A 103 -10.76 13.28 -0.14
CA GLN A 103 -10.63 11.89 0.33
C GLN A 103 -11.88 11.05 0.05
N GLY A 104 -13.07 11.67 0.13
CA GLY A 104 -14.34 11.01 -0.18
C GLY A 104 -14.44 10.58 -1.64
N GLU A 105 -14.00 11.41 -2.58
CA GLU A 105 -14.03 11.08 -4.01
C GLU A 105 -13.14 9.87 -4.35
N ILE A 106 -12.03 9.65 -3.63
CA ILE A 106 -11.20 8.43 -3.81
C ILE A 106 -12.01 7.17 -3.50
N VAL A 107 -12.78 7.18 -2.42
CA VAL A 107 -13.59 6.03 -2.00
C VAL A 107 -14.62 5.71 -3.07
N GLU A 108 -15.23 6.74 -3.67
CA GLU A 108 -16.21 6.56 -4.75
C GLU A 108 -15.55 6.00 -6.03
N LEU A 109 -14.40 6.52 -6.44
CA LEU A 109 -13.66 6.01 -7.60
C LEU A 109 -13.27 4.54 -7.44
N LEU A 110 -12.83 4.13 -6.24
CA LEU A 110 -12.47 2.75 -5.94
C LEU A 110 -13.64 1.77 -6.08
N LYS A 111 -14.89 2.19 -5.86
CA LYS A 111 -16.07 1.34 -6.07
C LYS A 111 -16.20 0.96 -7.55
N TYR A 112 -16.00 1.93 -8.44
CA TYR A 112 -16.04 1.69 -9.88
C TYR A 112 -14.87 0.85 -10.37
N ASP A 113 -13.65 1.04 -9.83
CA ASP A 113 -12.49 0.20 -10.14
C ASP A 113 -12.69 -1.26 -9.75
N ARG A 114 -13.40 -1.50 -8.65
CA ARG A 114 -13.80 -2.83 -8.19
C ARG A 114 -15.03 -3.39 -8.92
N LEU A 115 -15.64 -2.60 -9.81
CA LEU A 115 -16.90 -2.90 -10.48
C LEU A 115 -18.02 -3.24 -9.48
N GLU A 116 -18.00 -2.60 -8.31
CA GLU A 116 -19.02 -2.76 -7.27
C GLU A 116 -20.29 -2.05 -7.75
N ASN A 117 -21.20 -2.82 -8.34
CA ASN A 117 -22.43 -2.28 -8.91
C ASN A 117 -23.38 -1.86 -7.76
N PRO A 118 -23.83 -0.60 -7.69
CA PRO A 118 -24.79 -0.18 -6.66
C PRO A 118 -26.15 -0.90 -6.77
N GLU A 119 -26.45 -1.47 -7.93
CA GLU A 119 -27.70 -2.19 -8.19
C GLU A 119 -27.71 -3.65 -7.71
N THR A 120 -26.54 -4.26 -7.45
CA THR A 120 -26.48 -5.68 -7.06
C THR A 120 -26.61 -5.93 -5.55
N ASP A 121 -26.59 -4.87 -4.73
CA ASP A 121 -26.68 -4.95 -3.26
C ASP A 121 -27.94 -4.27 -2.67
N SER A 122 -28.90 -3.90 -3.51
CA SER A 122 -30.22 -3.46 -3.02
C SER A 122 -31.01 -4.70 -2.55
N PRO A 123 -31.46 -4.80 -1.30
CA PRO A 123 -32.31 -5.90 -0.87
C PRO A 123 -33.67 -5.76 -1.56
N GLU A 124 -33.86 -6.47 -2.66
CA GLU A 124 -35.16 -6.60 -3.30
C GLU A 124 -36.20 -7.05 -2.25
N GLU A 125 -37.20 -6.20 -2.01
CA GLU A 125 -38.38 -6.51 -1.21
C GLU A 125 -39.03 -7.79 -1.76
N LYS A 126 -38.86 -8.90 -1.04
CA LYS A 126 -39.74 -10.07 -1.17
C LYS A 126 -41.14 -9.65 -0.72
N LYS A 127 -41.96 -9.14 -1.65
CA LYS A 127 -43.41 -9.07 -1.47
C LYS A 127 -44.00 -10.45 -1.68
N ASN A 128 -44.33 -11.04 -0.54
CA ASN A 128 -44.97 -12.33 -0.35
C ASN A 128 -46.37 -12.31 -0.99
N GLY A 129 -46.77 -13.47 -1.53
CA GLY A 129 -47.96 -13.60 -2.37
C GLY A 129 -49.31 -13.48 -1.69
N THR A 130 -50.33 -13.50 -2.55
CA THR A 130 -51.64 -14.14 -2.34
C THR A 130 -52.15 -14.53 -3.73
#